data_AF-A0A537YDV1-F1
#
_entry.id   AF-A0A537YDV1-F1
#
_cell.length_a   1.000
_cell.length_b   1.000
_cell.length_c   1.000
_cell.angle_alpha   90.00
_cell.angle_beta   90.00
_cell.angle_gamma   90.00
#
_symmetry.space_group_name_H-M   'P 1'
#
loop_
_entity.id
_entity.type
_entity.pdbx_description
1 polymer ?
#
loop_
_entity_poly.entity_id
_entity_poly.type
_entity_poly.pdbx_seq_one_letter_code
_entity_poly.pdbx_strand_id
1 'polypeptide(L)'
;MAINADSAADFANNITAQIGNPHTTGAFTPDIQFTTKGKDVPDKITSIGLTVATAITKVRFGMGRPDAKNRAATDEMVTAIADHEGKHRQIFEATAAAALTAAQRFVGTGNTTAANKALTTDLKCAANKQHEALDAQEGLLSVDAGLKVTKKASGAKYPCPAAAASGPKKP
;
A
#
# COMPACT_ATOMS: atom_id res chain seq x y z
N MET A 1 -1.44 15.91 -7.59
CA MET A 1 -0.43 16.16 -8.65
C MET A 1 -1.15 16.22 -9.99
N ALA A 2 -0.69 17.05 -10.92
CA ALA A 2 -1.35 17.28 -12.20
C ALA A 2 -0.40 17.03 -13.37
N ILE A 3 -0.90 16.38 -14.42
CA ILE A 3 -0.14 16.07 -15.64
C ILE A 3 -0.69 16.92 -16.79
N ASN A 4 0.16 17.76 -17.36
CA ASN A 4 -0.14 18.52 -18.58
C ASN A 4 0.17 17.64 -19.78
N ALA A 5 -0.83 17.38 -20.63
CA ALA A 5 -0.70 16.51 -21.79
C ALA A 5 -1.63 16.97 -22.92
N ASP A 6 -1.13 17.00 -24.15
CA ASP A 6 -1.93 17.35 -25.32
C ASP A 6 -2.55 16.12 -26.00
N SER A 7 -2.17 14.91 -25.59
CA SER A 7 -2.76 13.65 -26.04
C SER A 7 -2.90 12.63 -24.91
N ALA A 8 -3.76 11.62 -25.11
CA ALA A 8 -3.90 10.51 -24.16
C ALA A 8 -2.61 9.66 -24.07
N ALA A 9 -1.87 9.52 -25.17
CA ALA A 9 -0.58 8.82 -25.15
C ALA A 9 0.46 9.56 -24.30
N ASP A 10 0.53 10.89 -24.40
CA ASP A 10 1.42 11.71 -23.58
C ASP A 10 1.05 11.62 -22.10
N PHE A 11 -0.25 11.65 -21.79
CA PHE A 11 -0.72 11.44 -20.43
C PHE A 11 -0.29 10.08 -19.89
N ALA A 12 -0.52 8.99 -20.65
CA ALA A 12 -0.12 7.63 -20.31
C ALA A 12 1.38 7.50 -20.02
N ASN A 13 2.23 8.11 -20.85
CA ASN A 13 3.68 8.09 -20.69
C ASN A 13 4.14 8.80 -19.41
N ASN A 14 3.43 9.85 -19.01
CA ASN A 14 3.80 10.66 -17.85
C ASN A 14 3.27 10.09 -16.52
N ILE A 15 2.21 9.27 -16.53
CA ILE A 15 1.61 8.74 -15.29
C ILE A 15 2.64 8.04 -14.42
N THR A 16 3.40 7.08 -14.96
CA THR A 16 4.33 6.24 -14.18
C THR A 16 5.38 7.08 -13.44
N ALA A 17 5.97 8.06 -14.12
CA ALA A 17 6.96 8.96 -13.51
C ALA A 17 6.36 9.82 -12.39
N GLN A 18 5.08 10.15 -12.51
CA GLN A 18 4.39 11.06 -11.60
C GLN A 18 3.90 10.30 -10.37
N ILE A 19 3.26 9.13 -10.52
CA ILE A 19 2.71 8.38 -9.38
C ILE A 19 3.81 7.75 -8.50
N GLY A 20 4.98 7.49 -9.09
CA GLY A 20 6.09 6.82 -8.41
C GLY A 20 5.83 5.34 -8.15
N ASN A 21 6.80 4.68 -7.52
CA ASN A 21 6.68 3.28 -7.08
C ASN A 21 7.26 3.13 -5.67
N PRO A 22 6.48 2.71 -4.65
CA PRO A 22 5.06 2.37 -4.70
C PRO A 22 4.11 3.60 -4.77
N HIS A 23 2.99 3.45 -5.48
CA HIS A 23 1.96 4.51 -5.68
C HIS A 23 0.95 4.63 -4.52
N THR A 24 0.79 3.57 -3.72
CA THR A 24 0.12 3.60 -2.41
C THR A 24 1.10 3.16 -1.33
N THR A 25 1.18 3.92 -0.22
CA THR A 25 2.02 3.57 0.94
C THR A 25 1.19 3.31 2.19
N GLY A 26 1.67 2.40 3.03
CA GLY A 26 1.04 2.04 4.30
C GLY A 26 2.07 2.10 5.45
N ALA A 27 1.68 2.74 6.55
CA ALA A 27 2.39 2.73 7.82
C ALA A 27 1.54 2.03 8.88
N PHE A 28 2.18 1.10 9.60
CA PHE A 28 1.56 0.27 10.63
C PHE A 28 2.22 0.58 11.97
N THR A 29 1.43 1.07 12.91
CA THR A 29 1.90 1.42 14.25
C THR A 29 1.17 0.55 15.26
N PRO A 30 1.82 -0.52 15.76
CA PRO A 30 1.26 -1.35 16.82
C PRO A 30 1.13 -0.56 18.12
N ASP A 31 0.05 -0.79 18.84
CA ASP A 31 -0.15 -0.34 20.22
C ASP A 31 -0.28 -1.58 21.11
N ILE A 32 0.79 -1.97 21.80
CA ILE A 32 0.82 -3.18 22.63
C ILE A 32 0.99 -2.76 24.08
N GLN A 33 -0.05 -2.98 24.87
CA GLN A 33 -0.03 -2.72 26.31
C GLN A 33 0.29 -4.01 27.08
N PHE A 34 1.09 -3.90 28.13
CA PHE A 34 1.50 -5.04 28.95
C PHE A 34 1.59 -4.70 30.44
N THR A 35 1.33 -5.68 31.30
CA THR A 35 1.73 -5.63 32.71
C THR A 35 3.24 -5.79 32.83
N THR A 36 3.82 -5.25 33.90
CA THR A 36 5.24 -5.42 34.23
C THR A 36 5.42 -6.31 35.46
N LYS A 37 6.49 -7.09 35.47
CA LYS A 37 6.97 -7.82 36.65
C LYS A 37 8.23 -7.13 37.17
N GLY A 38 8.06 -6.28 38.19
CA GLY A 38 9.16 -5.46 38.72
C GLY A 38 9.43 -4.23 37.84
N LYS A 39 10.62 -3.62 38.00
CA LYS A 39 10.99 -2.42 37.22
C LYS A 39 11.24 -2.81 35.76
N ASP A 40 10.25 -2.51 34.91
CA ASP A 40 10.34 -2.47 33.45
C ASP A 40 10.53 -3.80 32.72
N VAL A 41 10.23 -4.95 33.35
CA VAL A 41 10.20 -6.25 32.65
C VAL A 41 8.76 -6.55 32.20
N PRO A 42 8.47 -6.62 30.89
CA PRO A 42 7.15 -7.02 30.40
C PRO A 42 6.77 -8.42 30.89
N ASP A 43 5.54 -8.59 31.40
CA ASP A 43 5.01 -9.85 31.90
C ASP A 43 3.94 -10.42 30.97
N LYS A 44 2.79 -9.74 30.86
CA LYS A 44 1.67 -10.20 30.04
C LYS A 44 1.06 -9.05 29.25
N ILE A 45 0.77 -9.31 27.99
CA ILE A 45 0.03 -8.39 27.14
C ILE A 45 -1.41 -8.27 27.66
N THR A 46 -1.88 -7.06 27.89
CA THR A 46 -3.24 -6.75 28.34
C THR A 46 -4.14 -6.30 27.20
N SER A 47 -3.57 -5.60 26.21
CA SER A 47 -4.30 -5.08 25.06
C SER A 47 -3.39 -4.98 23.84
N ILE A 48 -3.98 -5.16 22.67
CA ILE A 48 -3.32 -5.00 21.37
C ILE A 48 -4.24 -4.16 20.48
N GLY A 49 -3.69 -3.07 19.97
CA GLY A 49 -4.25 -2.22 18.94
C GLY A 49 -3.29 -2.08 17.75
N LEU A 50 -3.83 -1.55 16.66
CA LEU A 50 -3.06 -1.24 15.46
C LEU A 50 -3.61 0.03 14.83
N THR A 51 -2.75 1.03 14.65
CA THR A 51 -3.06 2.19 13.82
C THR A 51 -2.52 1.96 12.42
N VAL A 52 -3.37 2.20 11.42
CA VAL A 52 -3.03 2.08 10.00
C VAL A 52 -3.15 3.46 9.36
N ALA A 53 -2.07 3.97 8.81
CA ALA A 53 -2.08 5.18 7.99
C ALA A 53 -1.76 4.81 6.54
N THR A 54 -2.67 5.14 5.62
CA THR A 54 -2.47 4.94 4.19
C THR A 54 -2.42 6.28 3.47
N ALA A 55 -1.57 6.36 2.44
CA ALA A 55 -1.50 7.51 1.54
C ALA A 55 -1.56 7.02 0.10
N ILE A 56 -2.46 7.65 -0.69
CA ILE A 56 -2.62 7.40 -2.12
C ILE A 56 -2.16 8.63 -2.89
N THR A 57 -1.25 8.43 -3.84
CA THR A 57 -0.89 9.46 -4.80
C THR A 57 -1.98 9.57 -5.88
N LYS A 58 -2.65 10.73 -5.96
CA LYS A 58 -3.68 10.98 -6.99
C LYS A 58 -3.14 11.85 -8.13
N VAL A 59 -3.28 11.35 -9.35
CA VAL A 59 -3.07 12.11 -10.60
C VAL A 59 -4.36 12.80 -11.06
N ARG A 60 -4.19 13.94 -11.70
CA ARG A 60 -5.26 14.70 -12.35
C ARG A 60 -4.77 15.20 -13.70
N PHE A 61 -5.68 15.41 -14.64
CA PHE A 61 -5.37 16.14 -15.86
C PHE A 61 -5.15 17.63 -15.56
N GLY A 62 -4.02 18.18 -16.01
CA GLY A 62 -3.48 19.49 -15.61
C GLY A 62 -3.69 20.65 -16.59
N MET A 63 -4.51 20.46 -17.63
CA MET A 63 -4.87 21.46 -18.67
C MET A 63 -3.91 21.58 -19.86
N GLY A 64 -3.64 20.48 -20.56
CA GLY A 64 -3.20 20.55 -21.96
C GLY A 64 -4.34 20.93 -22.92
N ARG A 65 -4.08 20.88 -24.23
CA ARG A 65 -5.06 21.19 -25.30
C ARG A 65 -5.45 19.96 -26.14
N PRO A 66 -5.87 18.83 -25.53
CA PRO A 66 -6.30 17.66 -26.28
C PRO A 66 -7.61 17.95 -27.03
N ASP A 67 -7.79 17.26 -28.16
CA ASP A 67 -9.12 17.16 -28.77
C ASP A 67 -10.10 16.38 -27.86
N ALA A 68 -11.38 16.39 -28.22
CA ALA A 68 -12.43 15.77 -27.41
C ALA A 68 -12.21 14.26 -27.17
N LYS A 69 -11.64 13.54 -28.15
CA LYS A 69 -11.41 12.09 -28.04
C LYS A 69 -10.26 11.79 -27.07
N ASN A 70 -9.17 12.54 -27.19
CA ASN A 70 -8.03 12.44 -26.28
C ASN A 70 -8.41 12.85 -24.85
N ARG A 71 -9.25 13.87 -24.69
CA ARG A 71 -9.77 14.27 -23.38
C ARG A 71 -10.59 13.17 -22.74
N ALA A 72 -11.50 12.55 -23.49
CA ALA A 72 -12.31 11.45 -22.99
C ALA A 72 -11.45 10.25 -22.53
N ALA A 73 -10.47 9.84 -23.34
CA ALA A 73 -9.54 8.78 -22.98
C ALA A 73 -8.68 9.14 -21.75
N THR A 74 -8.31 10.41 -21.59
CA THR A 74 -7.59 10.90 -20.40
C THR A 74 -8.44 10.82 -19.13
N ASP A 75 -9.70 11.24 -19.21
CA ASP A 75 -10.64 11.17 -18.09
C ASP A 75 -10.93 9.71 -17.69
N GLU A 76 -11.01 8.79 -18.66
CA GLU A 76 -11.11 7.34 -18.42
C GLU A 76 -9.88 6.81 -17.67
N MET A 77 -8.66 7.19 -18.08
CA MET A 77 -7.43 6.80 -17.37
C MET A 77 -7.38 7.35 -15.94
N VAL A 78 -7.76 8.62 -15.72
CA VAL A 78 -7.80 9.21 -14.36
C VAL A 78 -8.74 8.41 -13.46
N THR A 79 -9.90 8.01 -13.98
CA THR A 79 -10.88 7.19 -13.25
C THR A 79 -10.31 5.81 -12.94
N ALA A 80 -9.74 5.14 -13.95
CA ALA A 80 -9.13 3.81 -13.79
C ALA A 80 -8.00 3.81 -12.75
N ILE A 81 -7.17 4.86 -12.70
CA ILE A 81 -6.11 5.01 -11.69
C ILE A 81 -6.71 5.20 -10.31
N ALA A 82 -7.69 6.08 -10.15
CA ALA A 82 -8.33 6.32 -8.87
C ALA A 82 -8.94 5.02 -8.28
N ASP A 83 -9.56 4.19 -9.13
CA ASP A 83 -10.13 2.91 -8.74
C ASP A 83 -9.05 1.89 -8.35
N HIS A 84 -7.96 1.80 -9.13
CA HIS A 84 -6.83 0.91 -8.85
C HIS A 84 -6.16 1.24 -7.51
N GLU A 85 -5.83 2.51 -7.26
CA GLU A 85 -5.26 2.95 -5.99
C GLU A 85 -6.21 2.74 -4.80
N GLY A 86 -7.53 2.87 -5.04
CA GLY A 86 -8.55 2.56 -4.05
C GLY A 86 -8.48 1.10 -3.58
N LYS A 87 -8.24 0.16 -4.49
CA LYS A 87 -8.08 -1.27 -4.17
C LYS A 87 -6.79 -1.55 -3.39
N HIS A 88 -5.69 -0.88 -3.71
CA HIS A 88 -4.47 -0.99 -2.90
C HIS A 88 -4.68 -0.53 -1.46
N ARG A 89 -5.41 0.56 -1.24
CA ARG A 89 -5.77 0.97 0.12
C ARG A 89 -6.62 -0.08 0.84
N GLN A 90 -7.60 -0.67 0.17
CA GLN A 90 -8.41 -1.75 0.74
C GLN A 90 -7.57 -2.98 1.13
N ILE A 91 -6.54 -3.32 0.36
CA ILE A 91 -5.57 -4.38 0.70
C ILE A 91 -4.88 -4.09 2.03
N PHE A 92 -4.43 -2.85 2.26
CA PHE A 92 -3.82 -2.46 3.52
C PHE A 92 -4.78 -2.60 4.69
N GLU A 93 -6.01 -2.09 4.54
CA GLU A 93 -7.05 -2.15 5.58
C GLU A 93 -7.43 -3.60 5.93
N ALA A 94 -7.66 -4.44 4.92
CA ALA A 94 -8.03 -5.84 5.11
C ALA A 94 -6.89 -6.67 5.74
N THR A 95 -5.66 -6.48 5.26
CA THR A 95 -4.49 -7.20 5.78
C THR A 95 -4.20 -6.78 7.23
N ALA A 96 -4.36 -5.50 7.54
CA ALA A 96 -4.18 -5.00 8.90
C ALA A 96 -5.25 -5.53 9.86
N ALA A 97 -6.51 -5.59 9.44
CA ALA A 97 -7.58 -6.19 10.24
C ALA A 97 -7.29 -7.67 10.54
N ALA A 98 -6.87 -8.44 9.52
CA ALA A 98 -6.48 -9.84 9.71
C ALA A 98 -5.27 -9.99 10.65
N ALA A 99 -4.26 -9.12 10.51
CA ALA A 99 -3.08 -9.11 11.38
C ALA A 99 -3.43 -8.77 12.83
N LEU A 100 -4.32 -7.79 13.06
CA LEU A 100 -4.80 -7.44 14.38
C LEU A 100 -5.53 -8.62 15.05
N THR A 101 -6.47 -9.24 14.37
CA THR A 101 -7.17 -10.44 14.86
C THR A 101 -6.19 -11.58 15.16
N ALA A 102 -5.21 -11.81 14.29
CA ALA A 102 -4.19 -12.82 14.53
C ALA A 102 -3.29 -12.47 15.73
N ALA A 103 -2.98 -11.18 15.96
CA ALA A 103 -2.16 -10.74 17.07
C ALA A 103 -2.89 -10.85 18.42
N GLN A 104 -4.21 -10.74 18.45
CA GLN A 104 -5.01 -10.89 19.68
C GLN A 104 -4.77 -12.22 20.41
N ARG A 105 -4.34 -13.28 19.71
CA ARG A 105 -3.94 -14.57 20.32
C ARG A 105 -2.78 -14.46 21.31
N PHE A 106 -2.01 -13.36 21.27
CA PHE A 106 -0.90 -13.11 22.18
C PHE A 106 -1.34 -12.39 23.47
N VAL A 107 -2.58 -11.93 23.58
CA VAL A 107 -3.13 -11.37 24.83
C VAL A 107 -3.07 -12.42 25.94
N GLY A 108 -2.66 -12.00 27.14
CA GLY A 108 -2.41 -12.89 28.27
C GLY A 108 -1.05 -13.60 28.24
N THR A 109 -0.28 -13.46 27.15
CA THR A 109 1.09 -13.99 27.02
C THR A 109 2.14 -12.89 27.17
N GLY A 110 3.39 -13.27 27.46
CA GLY A 110 4.53 -12.34 27.47
C GLY A 110 5.23 -12.17 26.11
N ASN A 111 4.61 -12.63 25.01
CA ASN A 111 5.26 -12.71 23.71
C ASN A 111 5.12 -11.41 22.88
N THR A 112 5.59 -10.30 23.44
CA THR A 112 5.51 -8.96 22.83
C THR A 112 6.28 -8.87 21.51
N THR A 113 7.40 -9.58 21.38
CA THR A 113 8.18 -9.63 20.13
C THR A 113 7.40 -10.27 18.98
N ALA A 114 6.73 -11.41 19.22
CA ALA A 114 5.93 -12.07 18.19
C ALA A 114 4.68 -11.24 17.84
N ALA A 115 4.03 -10.62 18.83
CA ALA A 115 2.92 -9.71 18.60
C ALA A 115 3.34 -8.52 17.73
N ASN A 116 4.47 -7.88 18.06
CA ASN A 116 5.00 -6.75 17.29
C ASN A 116 5.41 -7.17 15.86
N LYS A 117 6.09 -8.31 15.70
CA LYS A 117 6.48 -8.83 14.38
C LYS A 117 5.25 -9.11 13.50
N ALA A 118 4.20 -9.69 14.06
CA ALA A 118 2.94 -9.95 13.35
C ALA A 118 2.28 -8.66 12.85
N LEU A 119 2.29 -7.60 13.66
CA LEU A 119 1.65 -6.31 13.38
C LEU A 119 2.51 -5.34 12.54
N THR A 120 3.75 -5.72 12.21
CA THR A 120 4.66 -4.87 11.43
C THR A 120 5.21 -5.59 10.21
N THR A 121 6.22 -6.44 10.40
CA THR A 121 7.00 -7.03 9.31
C THR A 121 6.17 -8.04 8.53
N ASP A 122 5.47 -8.94 9.24
CA ASP A 122 4.66 -9.98 8.60
C ASP A 122 3.45 -9.36 7.90
N LEU A 123 2.77 -8.40 8.54
CA LEU A 123 1.69 -7.62 7.93
C LEU A 123 2.18 -6.93 6.65
N LYS A 124 3.29 -6.18 6.71
CA LYS A 124 3.81 -5.47 5.54
C LYS A 124 4.18 -6.42 4.41
N CYS A 125 4.77 -7.57 4.71
CA CYS A 125 5.06 -8.59 3.71
C CYS A 125 3.79 -9.21 3.09
N ALA A 126 2.78 -9.50 3.92
CA ALA A 126 1.50 -10.01 3.44
C ALA A 126 0.78 -9.00 2.53
N ALA A 127 0.73 -7.73 2.94
CA ALA A 127 0.14 -6.66 2.14
C ALA A 127 0.88 -6.55 0.81
N ASN A 128 2.21 -6.44 0.83
CA ASN A 128 3.04 -6.33 -0.37
C ASN A 128 2.78 -7.45 -1.40
N LYS A 129 2.64 -8.71 -0.94
CA LYS A 129 2.28 -9.82 -1.84
C LYS A 129 0.89 -9.65 -2.49
N GLN A 130 -0.08 -9.11 -1.75
CA GLN A 130 -1.41 -8.83 -2.29
C GLN A 130 -1.38 -7.65 -3.28
N HIS A 131 -0.54 -6.63 -3.03
CA HIS A 131 -0.30 -5.56 -4.01
C HIS A 131 0.30 -6.11 -5.30
N GLU A 132 1.34 -6.96 -5.22
CA GLU A 132 1.91 -7.62 -6.41
C GLU A 132 0.89 -8.45 -7.18
N ALA A 133 -0.01 -9.16 -6.48
CA ALA A 133 -1.06 -9.94 -7.10
C ALA A 133 -2.09 -9.06 -7.83
N LEU A 134 -2.49 -7.94 -7.23
CA LEU A 134 -3.37 -6.97 -7.87
C LEU A 134 -2.73 -6.36 -9.11
N ASP A 135 -1.46 -5.96 -9.03
CA ASP A 135 -0.73 -5.38 -10.15
C ASP A 135 -0.58 -6.38 -11.31
N ALA A 136 -0.28 -7.63 -11.00
CA ALA A 136 -0.19 -8.69 -12.00
C ALA A 136 -1.54 -8.95 -12.70
N GLN A 137 -2.64 -8.85 -11.96
CA GLN A 137 -4.00 -9.02 -12.49
C GLN A 137 -4.44 -7.82 -13.34
N GLU A 138 -4.19 -6.60 -12.87
CA GLU A 138 -4.73 -5.38 -13.49
C GLU A 138 -3.80 -4.77 -14.53
N GLY A 139 -2.49 -4.98 -14.43
CA GLY A 139 -1.52 -4.50 -15.38
C GLY A 139 -1.30 -2.98 -15.38
N LEU A 140 -0.33 -2.54 -16.18
CA LEU A 140 -0.03 -1.15 -16.45
C LEU A 140 -0.99 -0.58 -17.50
N LEU A 141 -1.58 0.58 -17.21
CA LEU A 141 -2.42 1.30 -18.16
C LEU A 141 -1.60 1.75 -19.38
N SER A 142 -2.19 1.62 -20.57
CA SER A 142 -1.63 2.04 -21.84
C SER A 142 -2.75 2.51 -22.76
N VAL A 143 -2.42 3.30 -23.78
CA VAL A 143 -3.37 3.78 -24.79
C VAL A 143 -2.89 3.31 -26.15
N ASP A 144 -3.78 2.73 -26.95
CA ASP A 144 -3.45 2.31 -28.32
C ASP A 144 -3.64 3.43 -29.35
N ALA A 145 -3.29 3.16 -30.61
CA ALA A 145 -3.42 4.13 -31.70
C ALA A 145 -4.88 4.57 -31.99
N GLY A 146 -5.86 3.81 -31.49
CA GLY A 146 -7.28 4.13 -31.56
C GLY A 146 -7.83 4.90 -30.34
N LEU A 147 -6.95 5.32 -29.42
CA LEU A 147 -7.29 5.95 -28.14
C LEU A 147 -8.04 5.04 -27.17
N LYS A 148 -7.95 3.72 -27.34
CA LYS A 148 -8.53 2.77 -26.41
C LYS A 148 -7.60 2.57 -25.22
N VAL A 149 -8.16 2.67 -24.00
CA VAL A 149 -7.45 2.32 -22.78
C VAL A 149 -7.28 0.80 -22.71
N THR A 150 -6.03 0.37 -22.57
CA THR A 150 -5.61 -1.03 -22.51
C THR A 150 -4.73 -1.26 -21.28
N LYS A 151 -4.47 -2.53 -21.00
CA LYS A 151 -3.65 -2.97 -19.86
C LYS A 151 -2.54 -3.89 -20.38
N LYS A 152 -1.31 -3.70 -19.89
CA LYS A 152 -0.15 -4.56 -20.17
C LYS A 152 0.30 -5.23 -18.88
N ALA A 153 0.89 -6.43 -18.93
CA ALA A 153 1.32 -7.13 -17.73
C ALA A 153 2.25 -6.28 -16.85
N SER A 154 2.00 -6.24 -15.53
CA SER A 154 2.87 -5.61 -14.55
C SER A 154 3.80 -6.64 -13.93
N GLY A 155 5.10 -6.32 -13.84
CA GLY A 155 6.12 -7.12 -13.14
C GLY A 155 6.53 -6.50 -11.80
N ALA A 156 5.72 -5.62 -11.22
CA ALA A 156 6.04 -4.91 -9.99
C ALA A 156 6.37 -5.89 -8.85
N LYS A 157 7.42 -5.57 -8.09
CA LYS A 157 7.86 -6.33 -6.92
C LYS A 157 8.07 -5.39 -5.74
N TYR A 158 7.51 -5.78 -4.60
CA TYR A 158 7.54 -5.01 -3.37
C TYR A 158 8.32 -5.78 -2.31
N PRO A 159 9.40 -5.20 -1.75
CA PRO A 159 10.25 -5.92 -0.82
C PRO A 159 9.49 -6.31 0.46
N CYS A 160 9.60 -7.56 0.89
CA CYS A 160 9.28 -7.89 2.27
C CYS A 160 10.39 -7.36 3.18
N PRO A 161 10.08 -6.59 4.24
CA PRO A 161 11.10 -6.16 5.18
C PRO A 161 11.81 -7.39 5.74
N ALA A 162 13.14 -7.36 5.80
CA ALA A 162 13.86 -8.34 6.61
C ALA A 162 13.32 -8.27 8.04
N ALA A 163 13.11 -9.42 8.69
CA ALA A 163 12.69 -9.45 10.09
C ALA A 163 13.62 -8.53 10.88
N ALA A 164 13.06 -7.48 11.49
CA ALA A 164 13.85 -6.59 12.33
C ALA A 164 14.57 -7.48 13.35
N ALA A 165 15.90 -7.42 13.37
CA ALA A 165 16.69 -8.14 14.35
C ALA A 165 16.26 -7.64 15.74
N SER A 166 15.41 -8.41 16.40
CA SER A 166 15.03 -8.22 17.79
C SER A 166 16.22 -8.61 18.66
N GLY A 167 17.29 -7.84 18.57
CA GLY A 167 18.36 -7.84 19.54
C GLY A 167 18.08 -6.75 20.56
N PRO A 168 18.18 -7.03 21.88
CA PRO A 168 18.13 -5.95 22.86
C PRO A 168 19.23 -4.94 22.51
N LYS A 169 18.86 -3.66 22.43
CA LYS A 169 19.83 -2.57 22.41
C LYS A 169 20.54 -2.64 23.76
N LYS A 170 21.73 -3.23 23.77
CA LYS A 170 22.58 -3.30 24.96
C LYS A 170 22.96 -1.85 25.34
N PRO A 171 22.89 -1.46 26.63
CA PRO A 171 23.31 -0.14 27.08
C PRO A 171 24.78 0.14 26.76
#